data_AF-A0A399Y072-F1
#
_entry.id   AF-A0A399Y072-F1
#
_cell.length_a   1.000
_cell.length_b   1.000
_cell.length_c   1.000
_cell.angle_alpha   90.00
_cell.angle_beta   90.00
_cell.angle_gamma   90.00
#
_symmetry.space_group_name_H-M   'P 1'
#
loop_
_entity.id
_entity.type
_entity.pdbx_description
1 polymer ?
#
loop_
_entity_poly.entity_id
_entity_poly.type
_entity_poly.pdbx_seq_one_letter_code
_entity_poly.pdbx_strand_id
1 'polypeptide(L)'
;MGEPTQTLTSRELQQSEGAQDWRVLGTGAAAWFTTPSHARGADLAARVLGLAEETGAVVDVDVRARGVRVRIPLTPEDEGWTTAHLSIAREVSRAASQIGLAADPSALQDVQLAFDVLDQAAVSPFWETVLGYRRVGDEDIMDPARRHPPIWFQDLDPQAPRPLRNRLHLDAVTPLPVTEAALAAVEADGARVAPHGFYATVADAEGNEVDLLELQEWDQRPWRTPETEDWRLVFAAVACYPTRSAREAAGLTTTAAALADEAGLALNIDVRPGLATVATAKDAWEMQEGYDALAAEVQRAARALGLVADTTLPRFVQVGIDAVDIPAVRGFWRVVLGYEEDPRTGVTDLVDPRQLNTTVFLQDLDASD
;
A
#
# COMPACT_ATOMS: atom_id res chain seq x y z
N MET A 1 -3.10 7.73 39.68
CA MET A 1 -4.39 7.65 38.97
C MET A 1 -4.32 8.70 37.88
N GLY A 2 -3.93 8.31 36.67
CA GLY A 2 -3.93 9.24 35.53
C GLY A 2 -5.36 9.67 35.24
N GLU A 3 -5.56 10.91 34.81
CA GLU A 3 -6.88 11.36 34.33
C GLU A 3 -7.36 10.40 33.24
N PRO A 4 -8.66 10.03 33.22
CA PRO A 4 -9.19 9.18 32.18
C PRO A 4 -9.00 9.87 30.83
N THR A 5 -8.30 9.21 29.91
CA THR A 5 -8.16 9.67 28.53
C THR A 5 -9.56 9.84 27.94
N GLN A 6 -9.91 11.07 27.60
CA GLN A 6 -11.21 11.33 26.99
C GLN A 6 -11.25 10.69 25.60
N THR A 7 -12.12 9.69 25.44
CA THR A 7 -12.34 9.01 24.18
C THR A 7 -13.31 9.80 23.31
N LEU A 8 -13.12 9.72 21.99
CA LEU A 8 -13.93 10.36 20.98
C LEU A 8 -14.47 9.27 20.03
N THR A 9 -15.70 9.46 19.55
CA THR A 9 -16.21 8.72 18.41
C THR A 9 -15.60 9.22 17.10
N SER A 10 -15.62 8.40 16.05
CA SER A 10 -15.21 8.80 14.70
C SER A 10 -15.96 10.04 14.20
N ARG A 11 -17.23 10.20 14.62
CA ARG A 11 -18.04 11.39 14.30
C ARG A 11 -17.52 12.63 15.02
N GLU A 12 -17.26 12.53 16.32
CA GLU A 12 -16.80 13.66 17.14
C GLU A 12 -15.42 14.16 16.68
N LEU A 13 -14.50 13.25 16.32
CA LEU A 13 -13.19 13.66 15.79
C LEU A 13 -13.35 14.49 14.52
N GLN A 14 -14.13 14.02 13.53
CA GLN A 14 -14.31 14.72 12.24
C GLN A 14 -15.07 16.04 12.37
N GLN A 15 -15.99 16.14 13.34
CA GLN A 15 -16.80 17.35 13.55
C GLN A 15 -16.12 18.37 14.46
N SER A 16 -14.99 18.01 15.08
CA SER A 16 -14.24 18.91 15.94
C SER A 16 -13.63 20.07 15.13
N GLU A 17 -13.67 21.28 15.71
CA GLU A 17 -13.04 22.46 15.11
C GLU A 17 -11.56 22.20 14.85
N GLY A 18 -11.08 22.50 13.65
CA GLY A 18 -9.69 22.29 13.22
C GLY A 18 -9.38 20.88 12.71
N ALA A 19 -10.37 19.98 12.62
CA ALA A 19 -10.24 18.64 12.06
C ALA A 19 -11.11 18.39 10.81
N GLN A 20 -11.66 19.46 10.21
CA GLN A 20 -12.58 19.36 9.07
C GLN A 20 -11.94 18.74 7.81
N ASP A 21 -10.60 18.80 7.71
CA ASP A 21 -9.80 18.21 6.63
C ASP A 21 -9.77 16.68 6.67
N TRP A 22 -10.12 16.08 7.81
CA TRP A 22 -9.91 14.66 8.09
C TRP A 22 -11.16 13.83 7.83
N ARG A 23 -10.94 12.60 7.36
CA ARG A 23 -11.97 11.54 7.29
C ARG A 23 -11.53 10.34 8.11
N VAL A 24 -12.44 9.81 8.92
CA VAL A 24 -12.23 8.54 9.60
C VAL A 24 -12.79 7.45 8.70
N LEU A 25 -11.89 6.61 8.19
CA LEU A 25 -12.15 5.48 7.30
C LEU A 25 -11.77 4.17 8.00
N GLY A 26 -11.75 3.06 7.26
CA GLY A 26 -11.50 1.72 7.82
C GLY A 26 -10.13 1.58 8.50
N THR A 27 -9.10 2.25 7.99
CA THR A 27 -7.72 2.11 8.48
C THR A 27 -7.24 3.24 9.39
N GLY A 28 -8.16 4.10 9.83
CA GLY A 28 -7.87 5.23 10.72
C GLY A 28 -8.39 6.57 10.20
N ALA A 29 -7.81 7.66 10.68
CA ALA A 29 -8.14 9.01 10.26
C ALA A 29 -7.12 9.47 9.22
N ALA A 30 -7.57 9.99 8.08
CA ALA A 30 -6.69 10.49 7.03
C ALA A 30 -7.07 11.89 6.56
N ALA A 31 -6.09 12.65 6.12
CA ALA A 31 -6.25 13.90 5.40
C ALA A 31 -5.42 13.85 4.11
N TRP A 32 -5.97 14.37 3.02
CA TRP A 32 -5.28 14.54 1.75
C TRP A 32 -5.09 16.03 1.48
N PHE A 33 -3.84 16.44 1.26
CA PHE A 33 -3.49 17.81 0.92
C PHE A 33 -2.96 17.87 -0.50
N THR A 34 -3.57 18.69 -1.34
CA THR A 34 -3.12 18.91 -2.73
C THR A 34 -1.81 19.69 -2.75
N THR A 35 -0.89 19.31 -3.64
CA THR A 35 0.39 19.99 -3.82
C THR A 35 0.71 20.13 -5.33
N PRO A 36 1.43 21.20 -5.75
CA PRO A 36 1.85 21.37 -7.13
C PRO A 36 3.08 20.52 -7.54
N SER A 37 3.75 19.85 -6.59
CA SER A 37 4.99 19.07 -6.84
C SER A 37 5.30 18.11 -5.70
N HIS A 38 6.23 17.17 -5.88
CA HIS A 38 6.65 16.28 -4.80
C HIS A 38 7.34 17.07 -3.69
N ALA A 39 8.24 18.00 -4.02
CA ALA A 39 9.02 18.76 -3.05
C ALA A 39 8.13 19.56 -2.09
N ARG A 40 7.04 20.16 -2.60
CA ARG A 40 6.04 20.85 -1.77
C ARG A 40 5.26 19.88 -0.87
N GLY A 41 5.04 18.64 -1.30
CA GLY A 41 4.48 17.58 -0.45
C GLY A 41 5.47 17.11 0.63
N ALA A 42 6.74 16.98 0.27
CA ALA A 42 7.82 16.61 1.17
C ALA A 42 8.07 17.66 2.26
N ASP A 43 7.88 18.95 1.97
CA ASP A 43 7.90 20.03 2.97
C ASP A 43 6.86 19.80 4.08
N LEU A 44 5.65 19.32 3.73
CA LEU A 44 4.66 18.94 4.74
C LEU A 44 5.09 17.66 5.46
N ALA A 45 5.53 16.64 4.71
CA ALA A 45 5.96 15.37 5.29
C ALA A 45 7.04 15.58 6.37
N ALA A 46 8.05 16.41 6.11
CA ALA A 46 9.10 16.71 7.08
C ALA A 46 8.57 17.34 8.37
N ARG A 47 7.58 18.25 8.27
CA ARG A 47 6.92 18.86 9.44
C ARG A 47 6.11 17.85 10.24
N VAL A 48 5.39 16.97 9.55
CA VAL A 48 4.57 15.93 10.17
C VAL A 48 5.45 14.89 10.86
N LEU A 49 6.56 14.49 10.25
CA LEU A 49 7.52 13.56 10.86
C LEU A 49 8.20 14.17 12.10
N GLY A 50 8.56 15.45 12.05
CA GLY A 50 9.07 16.16 13.23
C GLY A 50 8.05 16.21 14.37
N LEU A 51 6.80 16.55 14.05
CA LEU A 51 5.70 16.53 15.01
C LEU A 51 5.50 15.14 15.64
N ALA A 52 5.53 14.09 14.83
CA ALA A 52 5.39 12.72 15.30
C ALA A 52 6.52 12.30 16.25
N GLU A 53 7.77 12.66 15.94
CA GLU A 53 8.92 12.39 16.81
C GLU A 53 8.84 13.17 18.14
N GLU A 54 8.41 14.43 18.12
CA GLU A 54 8.25 15.26 19.32
C GLU A 54 7.14 14.76 20.25
N THR A 55 6.04 14.25 19.68
CA THR A 55 4.85 13.83 20.42
C THR A 55 4.81 12.33 20.72
N GLY A 56 5.64 11.54 20.05
CA GLY A 56 5.56 10.08 20.04
C GLY A 56 4.35 9.53 19.27
N ALA A 57 3.67 10.35 18.46
CA ALA A 57 2.51 9.94 17.69
C ALA A 57 2.91 9.01 16.53
N VAL A 58 2.09 7.99 16.29
CA VAL A 58 2.19 7.16 15.09
C VAL A 58 1.44 7.86 13.95
N VAL A 59 2.16 8.17 12.88
CA VAL A 59 1.58 8.74 11.65
C VAL A 59 2.20 8.08 10.43
N ASP A 60 1.37 7.93 9.41
CA ASP A 60 1.78 7.52 8.07
C ASP A 60 1.73 8.72 7.14
N VAL A 61 2.71 8.84 6.26
CA VAL A 61 2.75 9.89 5.25
C VAL A 61 2.99 9.28 3.88
N ASP A 62 2.17 9.64 2.90
CA ASP A 62 2.32 9.21 1.50
C ASP A 62 2.45 10.45 0.62
N VAL A 63 3.64 10.69 0.09
CA VAL A 63 3.91 11.79 -0.85
C VAL A 63 3.74 11.28 -2.28
N ARG A 64 2.99 12.05 -3.07
CA ARG A 64 2.70 11.81 -4.49
C ARG A 64 2.98 13.09 -5.27
N ALA A 65 3.07 12.98 -6.59
CA ALA A 65 3.31 14.13 -7.48
C ALA A 65 2.33 15.31 -7.28
N ARG A 66 1.09 15.01 -6.90
CA ARG A 66 -0.01 15.98 -6.82
C ARG A 66 -0.65 16.11 -5.44
N GLY A 67 -0.14 15.38 -4.45
CA GLY A 67 -0.70 15.46 -3.10
C GLY A 67 0.12 14.73 -2.06
N VAL A 68 -0.26 14.91 -0.81
CA VAL A 68 0.28 14.18 0.32
C VAL A 68 -0.87 13.70 1.20
N ARG A 69 -0.91 12.39 1.46
CA ARG A 69 -1.80 11.79 2.45
C ARG A 69 -1.07 11.77 3.79
N VAL A 70 -1.74 12.20 4.85
CA VAL A 70 -1.32 11.94 6.23
C VAL A 70 -2.39 11.10 6.87
N ARG A 71 -2.01 10.00 7.52
CA ARG A 71 -2.93 9.11 8.23
C ARG A 71 -2.48 8.91 9.67
N ILE A 72 -3.42 9.00 10.59
CA ILE A 72 -3.28 8.53 11.97
C ILE A 72 -3.93 7.15 11.98
N PRO A 73 -3.15 6.06 11.98
CA PRO A 73 -3.71 4.72 11.90
C PRO A 73 -4.49 4.40 13.17
N LEU A 74 -5.52 3.57 13.01
CA LEU A 74 -6.24 2.94 14.11
C LEU A 74 -6.49 1.49 13.71
N THR A 75 -6.27 0.58 14.64
CA THR A 75 -6.43 -0.85 14.49
C THR A 75 -7.56 -1.37 15.38
N PRO A 76 -8.09 -2.58 15.13
CA PRO A 76 -9.04 -3.24 16.04
C PRO A 76 -8.54 -3.39 17.48
N GLU A 77 -7.23 -3.34 17.71
CA GLU A 77 -6.61 -3.47 19.04
C GLU A 77 -6.60 -2.14 19.83
N ASP A 78 -6.88 -1.01 19.17
CA ASP A 78 -6.87 0.30 19.79
C ASP A 78 -8.21 0.61 20.51
N GLU A 79 -8.14 1.30 21.65
CA GLU A 79 -9.31 1.68 22.46
C GLU A 79 -10.15 2.83 21.85
N GLY A 80 -9.87 3.23 20.61
CA GLY A 80 -10.57 4.28 19.87
C GLY A 80 -9.84 5.63 19.83
N TRP A 81 -10.57 6.68 19.42
CA TRP A 81 -9.98 8.01 19.25
C TRP A 81 -9.80 8.72 20.59
N THR A 82 -8.76 9.55 20.70
CA THR A 82 -8.44 10.30 21.91
C THR A 82 -8.27 11.78 21.58
N THR A 83 -8.23 12.63 22.59
CA THR A 83 -7.88 14.05 22.43
C THR A 83 -6.46 14.25 21.88
N ALA A 84 -5.54 13.31 22.11
CA ALA A 84 -4.21 13.32 21.51
C ALA A 84 -4.28 13.15 19.98
N HIS A 85 -5.07 12.18 19.49
CA HIS A 85 -5.29 12.01 18.05
C HIS A 85 -5.88 13.28 17.41
N LEU A 86 -6.87 13.90 18.07
CA LEU A 86 -7.44 15.16 17.61
C LEU A 86 -6.42 16.31 17.60
N SER A 87 -5.52 16.36 18.59
CA SER A 87 -4.43 17.35 18.62
C SER A 87 -3.51 17.20 17.42
N ILE A 88 -3.05 15.97 17.13
CA ILE A 88 -2.19 15.70 15.96
C ILE A 88 -2.91 16.11 14.66
N ALA A 89 -4.17 15.72 14.49
CA ALA A 89 -4.96 16.07 13.31
C ALA A 89 -5.00 17.60 13.07
N ARG A 90 -5.25 18.38 14.13
CA ARG A 90 -5.26 19.86 14.09
C ARG A 90 -3.90 20.44 13.73
N GLU A 91 -2.84 19.91 14.32
CA GLU A 91 -1.49 20.43 14.11
C GLU A 91 -0.97 20.15 12.71
N VAL A 92 -1.31 18.99 12.13
CA VAL A 92 -1.03 18.67 10.73
C VAL A 92 -1.78 19.62 9.79
N SER A 93 -3.08 19.84 10.00
CA SER A 93 -3.88 20.80 9.21
C SER A 93 -3.33 22.23 9.31
N ARG A 94 -2.92 22.65 10.51
CA ARG A 94 -2.23 23.92 10.72
C ARG A 94 -0.89 23.98 9.96
N ALA A 95 -0.09 22.91 10.00
CA ALA A 95 1.18 22.86 9.28
C ALA A 95 0.98 22.96 7.76
N ALA A 96 -0.02 22.27 7.21
CA ALA A 96 -0.38 22.32 5.78
C ALA A 96 -0.81 23.73 5.36
N SER A 97 -1.73 24.34 6.11
CA SER A 97 -2.21 25.71 5.83
C SER A 97 -1.11 26.77 5.92
N GLN A 98 -0.17 26.65 6.87
CA GLN A 98 0.98 27.57 7.00
C GLN A 98 1.88 27.59 5.76
N ILE A 99 1.94 26.47 5.02
CA ILE A 99 2.68 26.38 3.76
C ILE A 99 1.76 26.47 2.53
N GLY A 100 0.50 26.86 2.71
CA GLY A 100 -0.46 27.12 1.64
C GLY A 100 -0.98 25.88 0.92
N LEU A 101 -0.90 24.68 1.50
CA LEU A 101 -1.51 23.48 0.94
C LEU A 101 -2.98 23.39 1.36
N ALA A 102 -3.85 23.08 0.40
CA ALA A 102 -5.28 22.94 0.64
C ALA A 102 -5.66 21.46 0.78
N ALA A 103 -6.47 21.15 1.79
CA ALA A 103 -7.05 19.83 1.94
C ALA A 103 -8.15 19.59 0.89
N ASP A 104 -8.24 18.36 0.39
CA ASP A 104 -9.38 17.86 -0.36
C ASP A 104 -9.88 16.57 0.30
N PRO A 105 -10.84 16.67 1.23
CA PRO A 105 -11.36 15.50 1.94
C PRO A 105 -12.18 14.56 1.06
N SER A 106 -12.59 14.99 -0.14
CA SER A 106 -13.33 14.14 -1.09
C SER A 106 -12.42 13.17 -1.83
N ALA A 107 -11.10 13.37 -1.75
CA ALA A 107 -10.09 12.52 -2.38
C ALA A 107 -9.86 11.18 -1.66
N LEU A 108 -10.33 11.04 -0.42
CA LEU A 108 -10.01 9.92 0.44
C LEU A 108 -10.96 8.74 0.21
N GLN A 109 -10.37 7.58 -0.02
CA GLN A 109 -11.04 6.29 -0.14
C GLN A 109 -10.11 5.24 0.48
N ASP A 110 -10.68 4.34 1.27
CA ASP A 110 -10.02 3.11 1.71
C ASP A 110 -10.74 1.94 1.04
N VAL A 111 -9.96 1.00 0.53
CA VAL A 111 -10.44 -0.29 0.02
C VAL A 111 -10.01 -1.37 1.01
N GLN A 112 -10.93 -2.26 1.37
CA GLN A 112 -10.67 -3.44 2.20
C GLN A 112 -11.14 -4.68 1.42
N LEU A 113 -10.41 -5.78 1.59
CA LEU A 113 -10.81 -7.08 1.10
C LEU A 113 -11.54 -7.83 2.22
N ALA A 114 -12.71 -8.38 1.90
CA ALA A 114 -13.49 -9.18 2.85
C ALA A 114 -13.57 -10.61 2.32
N PHE A 115 -13.00 -11.55 3.07
CA PHE A 115 -13.02 -12.97 2.72
C PHE A 115 -14.11 -13.64 3.54
N ASP A 116 -15.16 -14.07 2.85
CA ASP A 116 -16.21 -14.91 3.40
C ASP A 116 -15.62 -16.32 3.66
N VAL A 117 -15.48 -16.75 4.92
CA VAL A 117 -14.79 -18.01 5.30
C VAL A 117 -15.63 -18.86 6.27
N LEU A 118 -15.53 -20.18 6.17
CA LEU A 118 -16.18 -21.16 7.05
C LEU A 118 -15.34 -21.49 8.29
N ASP A 119 -14.01 -21.51 8.14
CA ASP A 119 -13.03 -21.73 9.21
C ASP A 119 -11.87 -20.74 9.06
N GLN A 120 -12.04 -19.58 9.69
CA GLN A 120 -11.01 -18.55 9.70
C GLN A 120 -9.66 -19.07 10.23
N ALA A 121 -9.67 -19.92 11.26
CA ALA A 121 -8.44 -20.42 11.86
C ALA A 121 -7.65 -21.32 10.89
N ALA A 122 -8.34 -22.00 9.97
CA ALA A 122 -7.72 -22.82 8.94
C ALA A 122 -7.10 -22.01 7.79
N VAL A 123 -7.69 -20.87 7.42
CA VAL A 123 -7.25 -20.09 6.24
C VAL A 123 -6.30 -18.94 6.56
N SER A 124 -6.44 -18.32 7.73
CA SER A 124 -5.73 -17.08 8.03
C SER A 124 -4.18 -17.22 8.13
N PRO A 125 -3.58 -18.31 8.67
CA PRO A 125 -2.12 -18.47 8.65
C PRO A 125 -1.52 -18.55 7.23
N PHE A 126 -2.28 -19.12 6.29
CA PHE A 126 -1.90 -19.16 4.88
C PHE A 126 -1.80 -17.73 4.32
N TRP A 127 -2.82 -16.89 4.56
CA TRP A 127 -2.85 -15.51 4.08
C TRP A 127 -1.80 -14.61 4.74
N GLU A 128 -1.50 -14.83 6.03
CA GLU A 128 -0.37 -14.17 6.71
C GLU A 128 0.96 -14.50 6.02
N THR A 129 1.17 -15.76 5.66
CA THR A 129 2.41 -16.24 5.03
C THR A 129 2.58 -15.71 3.61
N VAL A 130 1.60 -15.90 2.73
CA VAL A 130 1.70 -15.53 1.31
C VAL A 130 1.78 -14.01 1.11
N LEU A 131 1.09 -13.22 1.93
CA LEU A 131 1.10 -11.75 1.84
C LEU A 131 2.15 -11.09 2.73
N GLY A 132 2.79 -11.83 3.64
CA GLY A 132 3.67 -11.24 4.66
C GLY A 132 2.92 -10.30 5.61
N TYR A 133 1.63 -10.55 5.80
CA TYR A 133 0.75 -9.78 6.67
C TYR A 133 0.88 -10.27 8.12
N ARG A 134 0.32 -9.49 9.06
CA ARG A 134 0.22 -9.89 10.47
C ARG A 134 -1.22 -9.87 10.93
N ARG A 135 -1.61 -10.83 11.76
CA ARG A 135 -2.84 -10.76 12.56
C ARG A 135 -2.89 -9.47 13.37
N VAL A 136 -4.06 -8.83 13.37
CA VAL A 136 -4.38 -7.68 14.20
C VAL A 136 -5.81 -7.87 14.72
N GLY A 137 -5.98 -7.97 16.04
CA GLY A 137 -7.26 -8.39 16.60
C GLY A 137 -7.66 -9.82 16.18
N ASP A 138 -8.94 -10.13 16.28
CA ASP A 138 -9.44 -11.49 16.07
C ASP A 138 -9.70 -11.82 14.59
N GLU A 139 -10.18 -10.84 13.80
CA GLU A 139 -10.78 -11.05 12.47
C GLU A 139 -9.95 -10.47 11.30
N ASP A 140 -8.87 -9.73 11.57
CA ASP A 140 -8.15 -8.97 10.54
C ASP A 140 -6.68 -9.40 10.39
N ILE A 141 -6.19 -9.40 9.16
CA ILE A 141 -4.75 -9.39 8.87
C ILE A 141 -4.40 -8.11 8.10
N MET A 142 -3.25 -7.51 8.45
CA MET A 142 -2.84 -6.22 7.91
C MET A 142 -1.40 -6.25 7.41
N ASP A 143 -1.15 -5.51 6.32
CA ASP A 143 0.21 -5.16 5.88
C ASP A 143 0.94 -4.39 6.99
N PRO A 144 2.07 -4.89 7.51
CA PRO A 144 2.87 -4.20 8.51
C PRO A 144 3.28 -2.78 8.10
N ALA A 145 3.46 -2.55 6.80
CA ALA A 145 3.80 -1.25 6.23
C ALA A 145 2.55 -0.41 5.89
N ARG A 146 1.32 -0.92 6.05
CA ARG A 146 0.05 -0.22 5.76
C ARG A 146 0.04 0.46 4.38
N ARG A 147 0.56 -0.23 3.36
CA ARG A 147 0.55 0.20 1.96
C ARG A 147 -0.51 -0.55 1.15
N HIS A 148 -0.74 -1.80 1.52
CA HIS A 148 -1.71 -2.69 0.88
C HIS A 148 -2.97 -2.85 1.75
N PRO A 149 -4.10 -3.28 1.17
CA PRO A 149 -5.39 -3.27 1.85
C PRO A 149 -5.42 -4.39 2.89
N PRO A 150 -6.06 -4.16 4.06
CA PRO A 150 -6.28 -5.21 5.03
C PRO A 150 -7.24 -6.27 4.47
N ILE A 151 -7.14 -7.49 5.00
CA ILE A 151 -8.12 -8.56 4.78
C ILE A 151 -8.88 -8.76 6.08
N TRP A 152 -10.21 -8.63 5.99
CA TRP A 152 -11.14 -8.99 7.06
C TRP A 152 -11.77 -10.36 6.74
N PHE A 153 -11.77 -11.26 7.71
CA PHE A 153 -12.40 -12.57 7.58
C PHE A 153 -13.81 -12.52 8.15
N GLN A 154 -14.80 -12.70 7.28
CA GLN A 154 -16.21 -12.69 7.65
C GLN A 154 -16.73 -14.12 7.76
N ASP A 155 -17.23 -14.49 8.94
CA ASP A 155 -17.83 -15.80 9.17
C ASP A 155 -19.02 -16.06 8.24
N LEU A 156 -18.97 -17.20 7.56
CA LEU A 156 -20.07 -17.75 6.78
C LEU A 156 -20.93 -18.70 7.64
N ASP A 157 -22.25 -18.64 7.45
CA ASP A 157 -23.14 -19.69 7.96
C ASP A 157 -22.81 -21.03 7.27
N PRO A 158 -22.35 -22.06 8.00
CA PRO A 158 -22.03 -23.36 7.42
C PRO A 158 -23.23 -24.08 6.79
N GLN A 159 -24.46 -23.67 7.13
CA GLN A 159 -25.68 -24.20 6.55
C GLN A 159 -26.07 -23.53 5.23
N ALA A 160 -25.38 -22.45 4.82
CA ALA A 160 -25.64 -21.72 3.58
C ALA A 160 -24.33 -21.35 2.84
N PRO A 161 -23.51 -22.34 2.43
CA PRO A 161 -22.26 -22.07 1.72
C PRO A 161 -22.53 -21.37 0.37
N ARG A 162 -21.59 -20.53 -0.05
CA ARG A 162 -21.69 -19.73 -1.30
C ARG A 162 -20.54 -20.07 -2.27
N PRO A 163 -20.52 -21.28 -2.85
CA PRO A 163 -19.35 -21.84 -3.53
C PRO A 163 -18.96 -21.14 -4.86
N LEU A 164 -19.83 -20.29 -5.42
CA LEU A 164 -19.58 -19.56 -6.69
C LEU A 164 -19.29 -18.07 -6.48
N ARG A 165 -19.05 -17.63 -5.24
CA ARG A 165 -18.89 -16.20 -4.93
C ARG A 165 -17.48 -15.65 -5.14
N ASN A 166 -16.47 -16.50 -5.09
CA ASN A 166 -15.08 -16.05 -5.15
C ASN A 166 -14.62 -16.07 -6.62
N ARG A 167 -14.83 -14.93 -7.29
CA ARG A 167 -14.29 -14.62 -8.64
C ARG A 167 -13.09 -13.69 -8.57
N LEU A 168 -12.46 -13.65 -7.40
CA LEU A 168 -11.35 -12.76 -7.10
C LEU A 168 -10.17 -13.61 -6.68
N HIS A 169 -9.00 -13.30 -7.21
CA HIS A 169 -7.73 -13.81 -6.73
C HIS A 169 -6.81 -12.62 -6.44
N LEU A 170 -5.76 -12.87 -5.65
CA LEU A 170 -4.72 -11.88 -5.41
C LEU A 170 -3.45 -12.25 -6.15
N ASP A 171 -2.73 -11.26 -6.66
CA ASP A 171 -1.33 -11.46 -7.06
C ASP A 171 -0.45 -10.87 -5.97
N ALA A 172 0.44 -11.69 -5.42
CA ALA A 172 1.43 -11.27 -4.44
C ALA A 172 2.81 -11.28 -5.10
N VAL A 173 3.29 -10.08 -5.45
CA VAL A 173 4.59 -9.90 -6.12
C VAL A 173 5.65 -9.46 -5.13
N THR A 174 6.68 -10.27 -5.00
CA THR A 174 7.79 -10.10 -4.06
C THR A 174 9.13 -10.44 -4.72
N PRO A 175 10.27 -10.03 -4.12
CA PRO A 175 11.59 -10.48 -4.57
C PRO A 175 11.67 -12.01 -4.55
N LEU A 176 12.24 -12.61 -5.60
CA LEU A 176 12.33 -14.07 -5.79
C LEU A 176 12.64 -14.88 -4.51
N PRO A 177 13.67 -14.55 -3.69
CA PRO A 177 13.94 -15.34 -2.49
C PRO A 177 12.80 -15.33 -1.46
N VAL A 178 12.01 -14.24 -1.42
CA VAL A 178 10.83 -14.11 -0.55
C VAL A 178 9.69 -14.96 -1.09
N THR A 179 9.48 -14.94 -2.41
CA THR A 179 8.48 -15.76 -3.11
C THR A 179 8.76 -17.25 -2.92
N GLU A 180 10.00 -17.69 -3.12
CA GLU A 180 10.43 -19.08 -2.93
C GLU A 180 10.24 -19.55 -1.48
N ALA A 181 10.58 -18.70 -0.51
CA ALA A 181 10.38 -19.01 0.91
C ALA A 181 8.89 -19.12 1.28
N ALA A 182 8.05 -18.22 0.77
CA ALA A 182 6.61 -18.27 1.00
C ALA A 182 5.99 -19.52 0.38
N LEU A 183 6.34 -19.86 -0.86
CA LEU A 183 5.88 -21.06 -1.55
C LEU A 183 6.26 -22.32 -0.79
N ALA A 184 7.53 -22.45 -0.37
CA ALA A 184 7.99 -23.59 0.39
C ALA A 184 7.28 -23.73 1.75
N ALA A 185 6.97 -22.62 2.42
CA ALA A 185 6.25 -22.62 3.68
C ALA A 185 4.81 -23.11 3.52
N VAL A 186 4.05 -22.58 2.55
CA VAL A 186 2.65 -23.00 2.35
C VAL A 186 2.54 -24.41 1.79
N GLU A 187 3.50 -24.86 0.97
CA GLU A 187 3.58 -26.24 0.50
C GLU A 187 3.81 -27.21 1.68
N ALA A 188 4.69 -26.85 2.62
CA ALA A 188 4.92 -27.65 3.83
C ALA A 188 3.67 -27.75 4.72
N ASP A 189 2.82 -26.71 4.70
CA ASP A 189 1.56 -26.65 5.42
C ASP A 189 0.38 -27.29 4.64
N GLY A 190 0.65 -27.87 3.47
CA GLY A 190 -0.32 -28.67 2.70
C GLY A 190 -1.19 -27.87 1.73
N ALA A 191 -0.81 -26.64 1.39
CA ALA A 191 -1.50 -25.84 0.37
C ALA A 191 -1.47 -26.55 -1.00
N ARG A 192 -2.55 -26.40 -1.76
CA ARG A 192 -2.56 -26.82 -3.17
C ARG A 192 -1.69 -25.86 -3.98
N VAL A 193 -0.76 -26.40 -4.75
CA VAL A 193 0.15 -25.62 -5.62
C VAL A 193 -0.07 -26.01 -7.08
N ALA A 194 -0.30 -25.03 -7.94
CA ALA A 194 -0.36 -25.16 -9.39
C ALA A 194 0.75 -24.29 -10.03
N PRO A 195 1.86 -24.87 -10.51
CA PRO A 195 2.95 -24.10 -11.11
C PRO A 195 2.66 -23.71 -12.56
N HIS A 196 2.95 -22.47 -12.92
CA HIS A 196 2.73 -21.90 -14.26
C HIS A 196 4.01 -21.32 -14.88
N GLY A 197 5.18 -21.74 -14.38
CA GLY A 197 6.48 -21.27 -14.85
C GLY A 197 6.96 -20.07 -14.05
N PHE A 198 6.66 -18.85 -14.50
CA PHE A 198 7.13 -17.61 -13.86
C PHE A 198 6.37 -17.27 -12.56
N TYR A 199 5.27 -17.97 -12.28
CA TYR A 199 4.45 -17.86 -11.09
C TYR A 199 3.85 -19.21 -10.71
N ALA A 200 3.27 -19.30 -9.50
CA ALA A 200 2.47 -20.44 -9.08
C ALA A 200 1.20 -19.94 -8.41
N THR A 201 0.07 -20.54 -8.77
CA THR A 201 -1.20 -20.35 -8.09
C THR A 201 -1.24 -21.27 -6.88
N VAL A 202 -1.46 -20.71 -5.70
CA VAL A 202 -1.66 -21.46 -4.47
C VAL A 202 -3.03 -21.16 -3.88
N ALA A 203 -3.63 -22.15 -3.23
CA ALA A 203 -4.96 -22.01 -2.65
C ALA A 203 -4.99 -22.32 -1.15
N ASP A 204 -5.82 -21.58 -0.42
CA ASP A 204 -6.12 -21.86 0.98
C ASP A 204 -7.01 -23.12 1.13
N ALA A 205 -7.32 -23.49 2.37
CA ALA A 205 -8.14 -24.67 2.68
C ALA A 205 -9.57 -24.61 2.14
N GLU A 206 -10.07 -23.42 1.79
CA GLU A 206 -11.42 -23.20 1.25
C GLU A 206 -11.41 -22.93 -0.26
N GLY A 207 -10.23 -22.93 -0.89
CA GLY A 207 -10.07 -22.79 -2.33
C GLY A 207 -9.92 -21.36 -2.82
N ASN A 208 -9.68 -20.37 -1.94
CA ASN A 208 -9.35 -19.02 -2.36
C ASN A 208 -7.92 -18.97 -2.90
N GLU A 209 -7.73 -18.36 -4.07
CA GLU A 209 -6.48 -18.42 -4.83
C GLU A 209 -5.65 -17.14 -4.70
N VAL A 210 -4.33 -17.33 -4.67
CA VAL A 210 -3.33 -16.26 -4.79
C VAL A 210 -2.20 -16.74 -5.70
N ASP A 211 -1.81 -15.88 -6.63
CA ASP A 211 -0.65 -16.09 -7.47
C ASP A 211 0.59 -15.53 -6.77
N LEU A 212 1.60 -16.38 -6.59
CA LEU A 212 2.90 -15.99 -6.05
C LEU A 212 3.86 -15.66 -7.19
N LEU A 213 4.30 -14.41 -7.25
CA LEU A 213 5.26 -13.90 -8.22
C LEU A 213 6.46 -13.25 -7.50
N GLU A 214 7.67 -13.28 -8.04
CA GLU A 214 8.11 -13.95 -9.27
C GLU A 214 8.90 -15.22 -8.92
N LEU A 215 8.72 -16.32 -9.68
CA LEU A 215 9.41 -17.60 -9.45
C LEU A 215 10.54 -17.91 -10.45
N GLN A 216 10.86 -16.99 -11.34
CA GLN A 216 11.94 -17.18 -12.31
C GLN A 216 12.78 -15.90 -12.46
N GLU A 217 14.10 -16.05 -12.48
CA GLU A 217 14.99 -15.01 -12.99
C GLU A 217 14.92 -14.96 -14.52
N TRP A 218 14.90 -13.77 -15.10
CA TRP A 218 15.01 -13.58 -16.54
C TRP A 218 16.19 -12.68 -16.88
N ASP A 219 16.97 -13.09 -17.88
CA ASP A 219 18.35 -12.65 -18.17
C ASP A 219 18.51 -11.15 -18.46
N GLN A 220 17.42 -10.40 -18.68
CA GLN A 220 17.42 -8.98 -19.02
C GLN A 220 16.75 -8.09 -17.97
N ARG A 221 16.59 -8.54 -16.72
CA ARG A 221 16.02 -7.69 -15.66
C ARG A 221 16.78 -6.36 -15.58
N PRO A 222 16.14 -5.23 -15.88
CA PRO A 222 16.79 -3.95 -15.73
C PRO A 222 16.97 -3.66 -14.24
N TRP A 223 17.73 -2.60 -13.88
CA TRP A 223 17.85 -2.12 -12.50
C TRP A 223 18.65 -2.99 -11.53
N ARG A 224 19.54 -3.88 -12.00
CA ARG A 224 20.48 -4.63 -11.14
C ARG A 224 21.95 -4.21 -11.28
N THR A 225 22.18 -3.00 -11.77
CA THR A 225 23.53 -2.40 -11.79
C THR A 225 23.93 -1.98 -10.37
N PRO A 226 25.24 -1.85 -10.05
CA PRO A 226 25.68 -1.32 -8.76
C PRO A 226 25.04 0.02 -8.39
N GLU A 227 24.67 0.82 -9.39
CA GLU A 227 24.01 2.11 -9.24
C GLU A 227 22.53 1.99 -8.84
N THR A 228 21.88 0.86 -9.11
CA THR A 228 20.44 0.62 -8.88
C THR A 228 20.13 -0.63 -8.05
N GLU A 229 21.14 -1.29 -7.49
CA GLU A 229 21.02 -2.58 -6.78
C GLU A 229 20.10 -2.57 -5.54
N ASP A 230 19.73 -1.39 -5.03
CA ASP A 230 18.78 -1.24 -3.93
C ASP A 230 17.31 -1.48 -4.38
N TRP A 231 17.04 -1.40 -5.69
CA TRP A 231 15.70 -1.45 -6.26
C TRP A 231 15.27 -2.87 -6.64
N ARG A 232 13.99 -3.19 -6.47
CA ARG A 232 13.36 -4.43 -6.93
C ARG A 232 12.18 -4.12 -7.82
N LEU A 233 12.12 -4.80 -8.96
CA LEU A 233 10.94 -4.80 -9.84
C LEU A 233 9.96 -5.83 -9.28
N VAL A 234 8.82 -5.33 -8.80
CA VAL A 234 7.64 -6.07 -8.31
C VAL A 234 6.40 -5.40 -8.93
N PHE A 235 6.32 -5.41 -10.27
CA PHE A 235 5.51 -4.54 -11.14
C PHE A 235 5.82 -3.03 -11.05
N ALA A 236 5.98 -2.47 -9.85
CA ALA A 236 6.67 -1.19 -9.67
C ALA A 236 8.18 -1.42 -9.45
N ALA A 237 9.01 -0.42 -9.75
CA ALA A 237 10.36 -0.36 -9.22
C ALA A 237 10.29 0.20 -7.79
N VAL A 238 10.75 -0.58 -6.80
CA VAL A 238 10.59 -0.26 -5.37
C VAL A 238 11.92 -0.41 -4.63
N ALA A 239 12.28 0.59 -3.82
CA ALA A 239 13.38 0.53 -2.86
C ALA A 239 12.88 0.87 -1.45
N CYS A 240 13.25 0.04 -0.48
CA CYS A 240 12.80 0.14 0.91
C CYS A 240 14.00 0.42 1.82
N TYR A 241 13.98 1.54 2.54
CA TYR A 241 15.06 1.99 3.42
C TYR A 241 14.59 2.04 4.87
N PRO A 242 15.02 1.12 5.75
CA PRO A 242 14.82 1.25 7.18
C PRO A 242 15.40 2.56 7.72
N THR A 243 14.64 3.28 8.53
CA THR A 243 15.01 4.58 9.10
C THR A 243 14.96 4.54 10.62
N ARG A 244 15.85 5.24 11.31
CA ARG A 244 15.97 5.21 12.78
C ARG A 244 15.43 6.47 13.47
N SER A 245 15.15 7.52 12.70
CA SER A 245 14.66 8.81 13.20
C SER A 245 13.80 9.51 12.17
N ALA A 246 12.98 10.46 12.62
CA ALA A 246 12.22 11.32 11.71
C ALA A 246 13.14 12.13 10.79
N ARG A 247 14.34 12.49 11.27
CA ARG A 247 15.34 13.20 10.47
C ARG A 247 15.81 12.39 9.26
N GLU A 248 16.13 11.11 9.44
CA GLU A 248 16.55 10.23 8.34
C GLU A 248 15.43 10.07 7.31
N ALA A 249 14.21 9.77 7.78
CA ALA A 249 13.04 9.61 6.92
C ALA A 249 12.70 10.89 6.15
N ALA A 250 12.71 12.05 6.82
CA ALA A 250 12.47 13.35 6.20
C ALA A 250 13.58 13.71 5.19
N GLY A 251 14.84 13.39 5.49
CA GLY A 251 15.98 13.63 4.60
C GLY A 251 15.86 12.86 3.28
N LEU A 252 15.54 11.56 3.35
CA LEU A 252 15.31 10.75 2.16
C LEU A 252 14.08 11.23 1.39
N THR A 253 12.96 11.47 2.09
CA THR A 253 11.71 11.94 1.47
C THR A 253 11.90 13.25 0.71
N THR A 254 12.59 14.22 1.32
CA THR A 254 12.87 15.53 0.70
C THR A 254 13.77 15.38 -0.52
N THR A 255 14.82 14.57 -0.43
CA THR A 255 15.78 14.42 -1.52
C THR A 255 15.18 13.65 -2.69
N ALA A 256 14.48 12.54 -2.43
CA ALA A 256 13.80 11.77 -3.47
C ALA A 256 12.72 12.60 -4.18
N ALA A 257 11.96 13.41 -3.43
CA ALA A 257 10.97 14.31 -3.99
C ALA A 257 11.60 15.38 -4.91
N ALA A 258 12.70 16.00 -4.50
CA ALA A 258 13.40 16.98 -5.32
C ALA A 258 13.96 16.36 -6.62
N LEU A 259 14.55 15.17 -6.53
CA LEU A 259 15.05 14.43 -7.69
C LEU A 259 13.93 14.04 -8.66
N ALA A 260 12.77 13.63 -8.14
CA ALA A 260 11.59 13.32 -8.94
C ALA A 260 11.11 14.55 -9.73
N ASP A 261 11.01 15.70 -9.07
CA ASP A 261 10.62 16.96 -9.71
C ASP A 261 11.65 17.44 -10.75
N GLU A 262 12.95 17.31 -10.46
CA GLU A 262 14.03 17.65 -11.41
C GLU A 262 14.00 16.76 -12.65
N ALA A 263 13.76 15.46 -12.47
CA ALA A 263 13.63 14.51 -13.58
C ALA A 263 12.30 14.66 -14.34
N GLY A 264 11.29 15.34 -13.77
CA GLY A 264 9.94 15.38 -14.32
C GLY A 264 9.23 14.03 -14.30
N LEU A 265 9.57 13.16 -13.34
CA LEU A 265 9.05 11.80 -13.20
C LEU A 265 8.32 11.64 -11.87
N ALA A 266 7.20 10.92 -11.87
CA ALA A 266 6.43 10.70 -10.65
C ALA A 266 7.03 9.59 -9.79
N LEU A 267 7.19 9.85 -8.49
CA LEU A 267 7.51 8.84 -7.48
C LEU A 267 6.41 8.78 -6.41
N ASN A 268 6.16 7.56 -5.92
CA ASN A 268 5.38 7.28 -4.73
C ASN A 268 6.36 7.13 -3.57
N ILE A 269 6.30 8.04 -2.58
CA ILE A 269 7.17 8.00 -1.40
C ILE A 269 6.29 7.76 -0.17
N ASP A 270 6.39 6.57 0.41
CA ASP A 270 5.58 6.13 1.55
C ASP A 270 6.47 6.08 2.80
N VAL A 271 6.11 6.83 3.83
CA VAL A 271 6.84 6.90 5.09
C VAL A 271 5.99 6.34 6.21
N ARG A 272 6.57 5.41 6.96
CA ARG A 272 6.01 4.77 8.15
C ARG A 272 7.04 4.88 9.28
N PRO A 273 6.65 4.73 10.55
CA PRO A 273 7.63 4.63 11.63
C PRO A 273 8.62 3.50 11.34
N GLY A 274 9.90 3.85 11.23
CA GLY A 274 10.97 2.89 10.99
C GLY A 274 11.27 2.57 9.51
N LEU A 275 10.50 3.07 8.55
CA LEU A 275 10.64 2.70 7.14
C LEU A 275 10.23 3.82 6.17
N ALA A 276 11.09 4.11 5.19
CA ALA A 276 10.76 4.92 4.03
C ALA A 276 10.84 4.05 2.77
N THR A 277 9.78 4.03 1.97
CA THR A 277 9.70 3.31 0.71
C THR A 277 9.61 4.31 -0.44
N VAL A 278 10.44 4.14 -1.46
CA VAL A 278 10.40 4.93 -2.70
C VAL A 278 10.04 3.99 -3.84
N ALA A 279 9.03 4.34 -4.62
CA ALA A 279 8.56 3.51 -5.71
C ALA A 279 8.14 4.32 -6.94
N THR A 280 8.18 3.69 -8.11
CA THR A 280 7.41 4.16 -9.27
C THR A 280 5.93 3.78 -9.12
N ALA A 281 5.06 4.32 -9.97
CA ALA A 281 3.75 3.68 -10.18
C ALA A 281 3.93 2.30 -10.84
N LYS A 282 2.88 1.46 -10.80
CA LYS A 282 2.87 0.15 -11.46
C LYS A 282 3.28 0.31 -12.92
N ASP A 283 4.31 -0.42 -13.34
CA ASP A 283 4.86 -0.47 -14.70
C ASP A 283 5.24 0.88 -15.33
N ALA A 284 5.27 1.98 -14.57
CA ALA A 284 5.59 3.30 -15.09
C ALA A 284 7.01 3.38 -15.69
N TRP A 285 7.92 2.56 -15.16
CA TRP A 285 9.28 2.40 -15.67
C TRP A 285 9.34 1.79 -17.07
N GLU A 286 8.30 1.08 -17.52
CA GLU A 286 8.18 0.56 -18.89
C GLU A 286 7.59 1.61 -19.85
N MET A 287 6.79 2.53 -19.31
CA MET A 287 6.02 3.51 -20.09
C MET A 287 6.77 4.82 -20.31
N GLN A 288 7.73 5.14 -19.44
CA GLN A 288 8.48 6.39 -19.48
C GLN A 288 9.97 6.16 -19.24
N GLU A 289 10.81 6.71 -20.11
CA GLU A 289 12.27 6.64 -19.96
C GLU A 289 12.80 7.52 -18.82
N GLY A 290 14.00 7.21 -18.32
CA GLY A 290 14.73 8.02 -17.33
C GLY A 290 14.54 7.60 -15.88
N TYR A 291 13.64 6.64 -15.63
CA TYR A 291 13.40 6.10 -14.30
C TYR A 291 14.63 5.37 -13.72
N ASP A 292 15.44 4.73 -14.57
CA ASP A 292 16.71 4.10 -14.20
C ASP A 292 17.74 5.11 -13.67
N ALA A 293 17.88 6.24 -14.36
CA ALA A 293 18.77 7.32 -13.94
C ALA A 293 18.28 7.98 -12.63
N LEU A 294 16.97 8.24 -12.52
CA LEU A 294 16.37 8.76 -11.30
C LEU A 294 16.60 7.83 -10.11
N ALA A 295 16.44 6.52 -10.31
CA ALA A 295 16.64 5.52 -9.28
C ALA A 295 18.09 5.44 -8.80
N ALA A 296 19.04 5.57 -9.71
CA ALA A 296 20.46 5.66 -9.38
C ALA A 296 20.79 6.89 -8.52
N GLU A 297 20.20 8.05 -8.85
CA GLU A 297 20.36 9.27 -8.05
C GLU A 297 19.71 9.14 -6.66
N VAL A 298 18.51 8.58 -6.57
CA VAL A 298 17.82 8.33 -5.29
C VAL A 298 18.62 7.35 -4.43
N GLN A 299 19.12 6.25 -5.00
CA GLN A 299 19.97 5.30 -4.29
C GLN A 299 21.25 5.96 -3.77
N ARG A 300 21.93 6.75 -4.61
CA ARG A 300 23.12 7.51 -4.20
C ARG A 300 22.82 8.46 -3.05
N ALA A 301 21.69 9.17 -3.11
CA ALA A 301 21.24 10.06 -2.05
C ALA A 301 20.94 9.31 -0.75
N ALA A 302 20.22 8.19 -0.82
CA ALA A 302 19.93 7.35 0.35
C ALA A 302 21.22 6.85 1.02
N ARG A 303 22.18 6.36 0.23
CA ARG A 303 23.49 5.92 0.73
C ARG A 303 24.32 7.06 1.32
N ALA A 304 24.24 8.27 0.76
CA ALA A 304 24.88 9.46 1.33
C ALA A 304 24.29 9.87 2.70
N LEU A 305 23.03 9.53 2.95
CA LEU A 305 22.39 9.65 4.27
C LEU A 305 22.73 8.49 5.22
N GLY A 306 23.54 7.51 4.78
CA GLY A 306 23.90 6.33 5.56
C GLY A 306 22.82 5.25 5.61
N LEU A 307 21.80 5.36 4.74
CA LEU A 307 20.74 4.36 4.65
C LEU A 307 21.21 3.16 3.82
N VAL A 308 20.73 1.98 4.19
CA VAL A 308 20.98 0.72 3.49
C VAL A 308 19.62 0.14 3.16
N ALA A 309 19.40 -0.20 1.89
CA ALA A 309 18.14 -0.77 1.47
C ALA A 309 17.96 -2.18 2.04
N ASP A 310 16.75 -2.49 2.50
CA ASP A 310 16.32 -3.86 2.73
C ASP A 310 15.59 -4.34 1.49
N THR A 311 16.28 -5.19 0.73
CA THR A 311 15.80 -5.64 -0.57
C THR A 311 14.86 -6.83 -0.51
N THR A 312 14.48 -7.26 0.71
CA THR A 312 13.47 -8.29 0.96
C THR A 312 12.08 -7.69 1.22
N LEU A 313 12.01 -6.40 1.58
CA LEU A 313 10.76 -5.69 1.89
C LEU A 313 9.90 -5.28 0.68
N PRO A 314 10.43 -5.05 -0.54
CA PRO A 314 9.59 -4.70 -1.68
C PRO A 314 8.44 -5.70 -1.87
N ARG A 315 7.22 -5.18 -1.99
CA ARG A 315 6.01 -5.98 -2.15
C ARG A 315 4.97 -5.20 -2.92
N PHE A 316 4.27 -5.86 -3.81
CA PHE A 316 3.13 -5.34 -4.54
C PHE A 316 1.99 -6.35 -4.51
N VAL A 317 0.78 -5.89 -4.20
CA VAL A 317 -0.43 -6.71 -4.22
C VAL A 317 -1.43 -6.07 -5.17
N GLN A 318 -2.04 -6.87 -6.04
CA GLN A 318 -3.16 -6.46 -6.88
C GLN A 318 -4.31 -7.47 -6.80
N VAL A 319 -5.51 -7.02 -7.16
CA VAL A 319 -6.72 -7.83 -7.14
C VAL A 319 -7.10 -8.18 -8.58
N GLY A 320 -7.11 -9.47 -8.89
CA GLY A 320 -7.64 -10.01 -10.15
C GLY A 320 -9.13 -10.27 -10.04
N ILE A 321 -9.89 -9.90 -11.07
CA ILE A 321 -11.32 -10.22 -11.18
C ILE A 321 -11.54 -11.01 -12.46
N ASP A 322 -12.01 -12.25 -12.31
CA ASP A 322 -12.29 -13.12 -13.45
C ASP A 322 -13.62 -12.74 -14.12
N ALA A 323 -13.55 -12.43 -15.41
CA ALA A 323 -14.65 -11.88 -16.18
C ALA A 323 -14.76 -12.48 -17.59
N VAL A 324 -15.96 -12.97 -17.92
CA VAL A 324 -16.32 -13.39 -19.28
C VAL A 324 -16.53 -12.16 -20.20
N ASP A 325 -17.09 -11.08 -19.64
CA ASP A 325 -17.26 -9.79 -20.32
C ASP A 325 -16.40 -8.74 -19.63
N ILE A 326 -15.10 -8.75 -19.95
CA ILE A 326 -14.13 -7.81 -19.41
C ILE A 326 -14.57 -6.35 -19.61
N PRO A 327 -14.99 -5.89 -20.81
CA PRO A 327 -15.44 -4.51 -20.99
C PRO A 327 -16.57 -4.09 -20.04
N ALA A 328 -17.58 -4.94 -19.84
CA ALA A 328 -18.69 -4.62 -18.94
C ALA A 328 -18.24 -4.56 -17.47
N VAL A 329 -17.48 -5.56 -17.01
CA VAL A 329 -17.00 -5.65 -15.62
C VAL A 329 -16.01 -4.52 -15.31
N ARG A 330 -15.07 -4.25 -16.21
CA ARG A 330 -14.13 -3.13 -16.11
C ARG A 330 -14.85 -1.79 -16.05
N GLY A 331 -15.85 -1.58 -16.92
CA GLY A 331 -16.66 -0.38 -16.93
C GLY A 331 -17.39 -0.12 -15.61
N PHE A 332 -17.91 -1.18 -14.96
CA PHE A 332 -18.52 -1.10 -13.64
C PHE A 332 -17.51 -0.71 -12.56
N TRP A 333 -16.41 -1.46 -12.41
CA TRP A 333 -15.43 -1.23 -11.35
C TRP A 333 -14.72 0.11 -11.48
N ARG A 334 -14.45 0.57 -12.70
CA ARG A 334 -13.91 1.90 -12.97
C ARG A 334 -14.77 2.99 -12.35
N VAL A 335 -16.10 2.88 -12.48
CA VAL A 335 -17.05 3.87 -11.93
C VAL A 335 -17.17 3.75 -10.42
N VAL A 336 -17.26 2.52 -9.89
CA VAL A 336 -17.40 2.27 -8.44
C VAL A 336 -16.18 2.76 -7.67
N LEU A 337 -14.98 2.47 -8.17
CA LEU A 337 -13.73 2.85 -7.51
C LEU A 337 -13.32 4.28 -7.84
N GLY A 338 -13.76 4.82 -8.98
CA GLY A 338 -13.28 6.10 -9.50
C GLY A 338 -11.85 6.01 -10.04
N TYR A 339 -11.47 4.83 -10.55
CA TYR A 339 -10.13 4.55 -11.07
C TYR A 339 -10.01 4.89 -12.56
N GLU A 340 -8.77 4.95 -13.04
CA GLU A 340 -8.44 5.17 -14.45
C GLU A 340 -7.98 3.86 -15.10
N GLU A 341 -8.30 3.68 -16.38
CA GLU A 341 -7.82 2.52 -17.13
C GLU A 341 -6.34 2.70 -17.47
N ASP A 342 -5.56 1.63 -17.37
CA ASP A 342 -4.18 1.64 -17.84
C ASP A 342 -4.13 1.93 -19.35
N PRO A 343 -3.23 2.83 -19.81
CA PRO A 343 -3.20 3.25 -21.20
C PRO A 343 -2.59 2.21 -22.16
N ARG A 344 -1.93 1.16 -21.65
CA ARG A 344 -1.24 0.16 -22.48
C ARG A 344 -2.25 -0.76 -23.17
N THR A 345 -1.99 -1.03 -24.45
CA THR A 345 -2.86 -1.90 -25.25
C THR A 345 -2.81 -3.33 -24.73
N GLY A 346 -3.98 -3.92 -24.47
CA GLY A 346 -4.11 -5.29 -23.98
C GLY A 346 -4.02 -5.43 -22.46
N VAL A 347 -3.69 -4.36 -21.74
CA VAL A 347 -3.74 -4.32 -20.27
C VAL A 347 -5.17 -3.98 -19.83
N THR A 348 -5.66 -4.67 -18.81
CA THR A 348 -7.03 -4.52 -18.31
C THR A 348 -7.11 -3.78 -16.98
N ASP A 349 -5.97 -3.36 -16.44
CA ASP A 349 -5.84 -2.72 -15.14
C ASP A 349 -6.69 -1.45 -14.99
N LEU A 350 -7.15 -1.27 -13.75
CA LEU A 350 -7.75 -0.09 -13.18
C LEU A 350 -6.84 0.40 -12.05
N VAL A 351 -6.38 1.64 -12.16
CA VAL A 351 -5.40 2.23 -11.25
C VAL A 351 -6.00 3.43 -10.55
N ASP A 352 -5.77 3.54 -9.24
CA ASP A 352 -6.12 4.74 -8.49
C ASP A 352 -5.34 5.95 -9.06
N PRO A 353 -6.00 7.02 -9.55
CA PRO A 353 -5.33 8.18 -10.11
C PRO A 353 -4.40 8.90 -9.12
N ARG A 354 -4.54 8.63 -7.81
CA ARG A 354 -3.66 9.16 -6.76
C ARG A 354 -2.60 8.16 -6.30
N GLN A 355 -2.62 6.93 -6.81
CA GLN A 355 -1.67 5.86 -6.46
C GLN A 355 -1.64 5.60 -4.94
N LEU A 356 -2.83 5.62 -4.29
CA LEU A 356 -2.98 5.42 -2.84
C LEU A 356 -3.60 4.06 -2.49
N ASN A 357 -4.28 3.44 -3.46
CA ASN A 357 -4.97 2.18 -3.31
C ASN A 357 -4.49 1.14 -4.33
N THR A 358 -4.85 -0.11 -4.05
CA THR A 358 -4.49 -1.31 -4.81
C THR A 358 -4.99 -1.27 -6.25
N THR A 359 -4.16 -1.75 -7.17
CA THR A 359 -4.56 -1.95 -8.57
C THR A 359 -5.53 -3.12 -8.69
N VAL A 360 -6.54 -2.97 -9.55
CA VAL A 360 -7.49 -4.03 -9.91
C VAL A 360 -7.28 -4.39 -11.37
N PHE A 361 -7.17 -5.65 -11.73
CA PHE A 361 -7.10 -6.09 -13.13
C PHE A 361 -8.22 -7.08 -13.46
N LEU A 362 -8.54 -7.21 -14.74
CA LEU A 362 -9.59 -8.12 -15.21
C LEU A 362 -8.94 -9.25 -16.00
N GLN A 363 -9.19 -10.48 -15.60
CA GLN A 363 -8.68 -11.67 -16.25
C GLN A 363 -9.79 -12.35 -17.05
N ASP A 364 -9.43 -12.85 -18.22
CA ASP A 364 -10.38 -13.56 -19.09
C ASP A 364 -10.78 -14.88 -18.42
N LEU A 365 -12.08 -15.13 -18.38
CA LEU A 365 -12.65 -16.37 -17.87
C LEU A 365 -13.42 -17.05 -19.00
N ASP A 366 -13.11 -18.31 -19.27
CA ASP A 366 -13.87 -19.09 -20.23
C ASP A 366 -15.32 -19.19 -19.75
N ALA A 367 -16.29 -18.89 -20.62
CA ALA A 367 -17.70 -18.97 -20.27
C ALA A 367 -18.18 -20.39 -19.91
N SER A 368 -17.34 -21.41 -20.19
CA SER A 368 -17.59 -22.81 -19.85
C SER A 368 -16.97 -23.27 -18.52
N ASP A 369 -16.11 -22.44 -17.91
CA ASP A 369 -15.61 -22.59 -16.53
C ASP A 369 -16.63 -22.01 -15.52
#